data_AF-A0A963I1V9-F1
#
_entry.id   AF-A0A963I1V9-F1
#
_cell.length_a   1.000
_cell.length_b   1.000
_cell.length_c   1.000
_cell.angle_alpha   90.00
_cell.angle_beta   90.00
_cell.angle_gamma   90.00
#
_symmetry.space_group_name_H-M   'P 1'
#
loop_
_entity.id
_entity.type
_entity.pdbx_description
1 polymer ?
#
loop_
_entity_poly.entity_id
_entity_poly.type
_entity_poly.pdbx_seq_one_letter_code
_entity_poly.pdbx_strand_id
1 'polypeptide(L)'
;MAWVRRLVFGAALAVSAVSPLRAEGLDLHWLWDDRCAQCHGHSAEFARRLSWRDGDLVLAHPVGDPLRFLRHHYPPEAETEPIYRMLQAEAATPPRFREACAGCHDSAAVLARESIVFRGSRPVVRRTGQPLGEALAGHRGIDAEAQVFFEALLTRVAREVHRPPAD
;
A
#
# COMPACT_ATOMS: atom_id res chain seq x y z
N MET A 1 27.85 66.45 32.13
CA MET A 1 26.50 66.47 31.50
C MET A 1 26.26 65.12 30.85
N ALA A 2 25.14 64.49 31.19
CA ALA A 2 24.85 63.07 31.02
C ALA A 2 24.72 62.63 29.55
N TRP A 3 25.32 61.48 29.21
CA TRP A 3 25.04 60.75 27.97
C TRP A 3 24.32 59.45 28.33
N VAL A 4 23.02 59.37 28.04
CA VAL A 4 22.21 58.16 28.20
C VAL A 4 22.41 57.29 26.96
N ARG A 5 23.13 56.17 27.11
CA ARG A 5 23.18 55.11 26.09
C ARG A 5 21.87 54.31 26.14
N ARG A 6 21.01 54.47 25.13
CA ARG A 6 19.88 53.56 24.90
C ARG A 6 20.39 52.32 24.16
N LEU A 7 20.43 51.19 24.86
CA LEU A 7 20.61 49.87 24.25
C LEU A 7 19.24 49.38 23.77
N VAL A 8 19.04 49.30 22.45
CA VAL A 8 17.89 48.61 21.86
C VAL A 8 18.32 47.15 21.67
N PHE A 9 17.84 46.26 22.53
CA PHE A 9 17.96 44.82 22.32
C PHE A 9 16.88 44.39 21.31
N GLY A 10 17.29 44.18 20.06
CA GLY A 10 16.45 43.51 19.07
C GLY A 10 16.33 42.03 19.41
N ALA A 11 15.15 41.60 19.84
CA ALA A 11 14.84 40.18 20.01
C ALA A 11 14.62 39.55 18.62
N ALA A 12 15.60 38.79 18.13
CA ALA A 12 15.42 37.94 16.95
C ALA A 12 14.60 36.71 17.35
N LEU A 13 13.35 36.62 16.91
CA LEU A 13 12.57 35.38 17.00
C LEU A 13 13.17 34.35 16.03
N ALA A 14 13.85 33.35 16.59
CA ALA A 14 14.22 32.15 15.86
C ALA A 14 12.96 31.31 15.61
N VAL A 15 12.44 31.36 14.38
CA VAL A 15 11.39 30.45 13.93
C VAL A 15 12.04 29.09 13.68
N SER A 16 11.91 28.19 14.65
CA SER A 16 12.28 26.78 14.47
C SER A 16 11.41 26.17 13.39
N ALA A 17 12.00 25.87 12.24
CA ALA A 17 11.35 25.09 11.19
C ALA A 17 11.11 23.67 11.73
N VAL A 18 9.88 23.40 12.17
CA VAL A 18 9.43 22.03 12.45
C VAL A 18 9.26 21.36 11.09
N SER A 19 10.28 20.65 10.63
CA SER A 19 10.11 19.72 9.53
C SER A 19 9.14 18.63 9.99
N PRO A 20 7.97 18.44 9.35
CA PRO A 20 7.15 17.30 9.67
C PRO A 20 7.96 16.06 9.30
N LEU A 21 8.27 15.23 10.30
CA LEU A 21 8.63 13.84 10.03
C LEU A 21 7.44 13.26 9.26
N ARG A 22 7.64 13.01 7.96
CA ARG A 22 6.76 12.11 7.25
C ARG A 22 7.06 10.74 7.84
N ALA A 23 6.20 10.27 8.74
CA ALA A 23 6.18 8.86 9.05
C ALA A 23 5.95 8.15 7.71
N GLU A 24 6.96 7.40 7.28
CA GLU A 24 6.89 6.62 6.06
C GLU A 24 5.78 5.59 6.24
N GLY A 25 4.91 5.50 5.23
CA GLY A 25 3.75 4.63 5.25
C GLY A 25 4.09 3.15 5.41
N LEU A 26 3.11 2.33 5.78
CA LEU A 26 3.27 0.88 5.86
C LEU A 26 3.01 0.22 4.50
N ASP A 27 4.04 -0.34 3.88
CA ASP A 27 3.89 -1.18 2.68
C ASP A 27 3.53 -2.62 3.10
N LEU A 28 2.26 -3.00 2.90
CA LEU A 28 1.76 -4.32 3.32
C LEU A 28 2.37 -5.49 2.55
N HIS A 29 2.81 -5.25 1.31
CA HIS A 29 3.44 -6.29 0.48
C HIS A 29 4.87 -6.53 0.92
N TRP A 30 5.63 -5.47 1.22
CA TRP A 30 6.95 -5.63 1.86
C TRP A 30 6.86 -6.25 3.24
N LEU A 31 5.88 -5.86 4.05
CA LEU A 31 5.66 -6.46 5.35
C LEU A 31 5.42 -7.98 5.23
N TRP A 32 4.60 -8.39 4.26
CA TRP A 32 4.39 -9.81 3.95
C TRP A 32 5.68 -10.50 3.51
N ASP A 33 6.42 -9.89 2.58
CA ASP A 33 7.66 -10.46 2.03
C ASP A 33 8.72 -10.65 3.11
N ASP A 34 8.86 -9.68 4.03
CA ASP A 34 9.80 -9.69 5.14
C ASP A 34 9.48 -10.76 6.19
N ARG A 35 8.20 -10.90 6.56
CA ARG A 35 7.82 -11.69 7.75
C ARG A 35 7.14 -13.03 7.45
N CYS A 36 6.44 -13.13 6.32
CA CYS A 36 5.55 -14.24 6.02
C CYS A 36 6.03 -15.08 4.84
N ALA A 37 6.62 -14.46 3.82
CA ALA A 37 6.86 -15.12 2.54
C ALA A 37 7.87 -16.27 2.60
N GLN A 38 8.82 -16.27 3.55
CA GLN A 38 9.78 -17.37 3.68
C GLN A 38 9.12 -18.74 3.90
N CYS A 39 7.96 -18.77 4.56
CA CYS A 39 7.20 -20.00 4.84
C CYS A 39 5.98 -20.14 3.93
N HIS A 40 5.36 -19.02 3.54
CA HIS A 40 4.08 -19.02 2.85
C HIS A 40 4.16 -18.74 1.34
N GLY A 41 5.29 -18.22 0.85
CA GLY A 41 5.45 -17.74 -0.52
C GLY A 41 4.74 -16.40 -0.76
N HIS A 42 4.41 -16.12 -2.03
CA HIS A 42 3.76 -14.86 -2.42
C HIS A 42 2.35 -14.74 -1.81
N SER A 43 2.01 -13.55 -1.28
CA SER A 43 0.75 -13.24 -0.59
C SER A 43 -0.47 -13.70 -1.36
N ALA A 44 -0.60 -13.28 -2.63
CA ALA A 44 -1.76 -13.61 -3.44
C ALA A 44 -1.92 -15.11 -3.72
N GLU A 45 -0.82 -15.86 -3.89
CA GLU A 45 -0.88 -17.31 -4.05
C GLU A 45 -1.26 -18.01 -2.74
N PHE A 46 -0.75 -17.52 -1.61
CA PHE A 46 -1.16 -17.99 -0.30
C PHE A 46 -2.65 -17.71 -0.04
N ALA A 47 -3.11 -16.48 -0.25
CA ALA A 47 -4.50 -16.05 -0.04
C ALA A 47 -5.50 -16.95 -0.76
N ARG A 48 -5.21 -17.32 -2.03
CA ARG A 48 -6.07 -18.20 -2.83
C ARG A 48 -6.07 -19.67 -2.41
N ARG A 49 -5.08 -20.12 -1.63
CA ARG A 49 -5.06 -21.48 -1.05
C ARG A 49 -5.90 -21.60 0.22
N LEU A 50 -6.25 -20.47 0.84
CA LEU A 50 -7.12 -20.44 2.01
C LEU A 50 -8.58 -20.68 1.62
N SER A 51 -9.37 -21.17 2.58
CA SER A 51 -10.81 -21.34 2.41
C SER A 51 -11.54 -20.06 2.78
N TRP A 52 -12.34 -19.52 1.87
CA TRP A 52 -13.14 -18.31 2.10
C TRP A 52 -14.62 -18.62 1.92
N ARG A 53 -15.48 -18.01 2.75
CA ARG A 53 -16.94 -18.10 2.62
C ARG A 53 -17.54 -16.73 2.91
N ASP A 54 -18.37 -16.24 1.99
CA ASP A 54 -19.03 -14.94 2.10
C ASP A 54 -18.05 -13.77 2.36
N GLY A 55 -16.82 -13.91 1.86
CA GLY A 55 -15.74 -12.95 2.05
C GLY A 55 -14.84 -13.23 3.27
N ASP A 56 -15.23 -14.08 4.20
CA ASP A 56 -14.47 -14.32 5.44
C ASP A 56 -13.62 -15.60 5.39
N LEU A 57 -12.47 -15.54 6.07
CA LEU A 57 -11.57 -16.69 6.19
C LEU A 57 -12.22 -17.78 7.04
N VAL A 58 -12.35 -18.97 6.47
CA VAL A 58 -12.84 -20.17 7.16
C VAL A 58 -11.64 -20.99 7.63
N LEU A 59 -11.46 -21.07 8.94
CA LEU A 59 -10.42 -21.89 9.55
C LEU A 59 -10.88 -23.35 9.67
N ALA A 60 -9.98 -24.30 9.40
CA ALA A 60 -10.27 -25.74 9.44
C ALA A 60 -10.59 -26.26 10.86
N HIS A 61 -10.14 -25.56 11.89
CA HIS A 61 -10.44 -25.85 13.29
C HIS A 61 -11.26 -24.71 13.90
N PRO A 62 -12.12 -24.98 14.89
CA PRO A 62 -12.92 -23.98 15.60
C PRO A 62 -12.10 -23.00 16.47
N VAL A 63 -10.80 -22.85 16.19
CA VAL A 63 -9.99 -21.77 16.75
C VAL A 63 -10.53 -20.48 16.16
N GLY A 64 -11.47 -19.87 16.88
CA GLY A 64 -12.23 -18.72 16.43
C GLY A 64 -11.36 -17.52 16.08
N ASP A 65 -11.94 -16.67 15.23
CA ASP A 65 -11.40 -15.39 14.74
C ASP A 65 -10.17 -15.52 13.82
N PRO A 66 -10.31 -15.31 12.50
CA PRO A 66 -9.20 -15.16 11.55
C PRO A 66 -8.08 -14.22 12.00
N LEU A 67 -8.42 -13.15 12.72
CA LEU A 67 -7.42 -12.22 13.26
C LEU A 67 -6.65 -12.84 14.41
N ARG A 68 -7.28 -13.71 15.21
CA ARG A 68 -6.58 -14.49 16.24
C ARG A 68 -5.56 -15.43 15.61
N PHE A 69 -5.91 -16.08 14.50
CA PHE A 69 -4.98 -16.91 13.74
C PHE A 69 -3.77 -16.09 13.27
N LEU A 70 -3.97 -14.90 12.72
CA LEU A 70 -2.86 -14.02 12.30
C LEU A 70 -2.03 -13.53 13.49
N ARG A 71 -2.65 -13.20 14.63
CA ARG A 71 -1.94 -12.80 15.86
C ARG A 71 -1.02 -13.88 16.43
N HIS A 72 -1.30 -15.16 16.15
CA HIS A 72 -0.39 -16.25 16.53
C HIS A 72 0.94 -16.24 15.78
N HIS A 73 1.07 -15.41 14.73
CA HIS A 73 2.31 -15.15 14.00
C HIS A 73 2.94 -13.78 14.32
N TYR A 74 2.52 -13.15 15.43
CA TYR A 74 3.12 -11.95 16.03
C TYR A 74 3.18 -10.65 15.20
N PRO A 75 2.31 -10.36 14.21
CA PRO A 75 2.22 -8.99 13.71
C PRO A 75 1.68 -8.08 14.83
N PRO A 76 2.22 -6.86 15.00
CA PRO A 76 1.56 -5.80 15.76
C PRO A 76 0.07 -5.69 15.40
N GLU A 77 -0.76 -5.29 16.38
CA GLU A 77 -2.20 -5.17 16.17
C GLU A 77 -2.54 -4.23 15.00
N ALA A 78 -1.78 -3.13 14.87
CA ALA A 78 -1.90 -2.16 13.78
C ALA A 78 -1.63 -2.74 12.38
N GLU A 79 -0.99 -3.90 12.27
CA GLU A 79 -0.66 -4.58 11.02
C GLU A 79 -1.56 -5.78 10.73
N THR A 80 -2.15 -6.38 11.77
CA THR A 80 -2.96 -7.60 11.67
C THR A 80 -4.17 -7.42 10.75
N GLU A 81 -5.01 -6.42 11.04
CA GLU A 81 -6.22 -6.16 10.24
C GLU A 81 -5.88 -5.72 8.80
N PRO A 82 -4.90 -4.82 8.56
CA PRO A 82 -4.47 -4.50 7.20
C PRO A 82 -3.99 -5.71 6.39
N ILE A 83 -3.18 -6.60 6.97
CA ILE A 83 -2.76 -7.83 6.28
C ILE A 83 -3.97 -8.72 5.98
N TYR A 84 -4.89 -8.90 6.94
CA TYR A 84 -6.10 -9.68 6.71
C TYR A 84 -6.90 -9.15 5.51
N ARG A 85 -7.09 -7.83 5.45
CA ARG A 85 -7.82 -7.17 4.35
C ARG A 85 -7.11 -7.29 3.01
N MET A 86 -5.78 -7.20 3.00
CA MET A 86 -4.99 -7.44 1.79
C MET A 86 -5.20 -8.87 1.29
N LEU A 87 -5.06 -9.88 2.15
CA LEU A 87 -5.25 -11.28 1.79
C LEU A 87 -6.68 -11.56 1.31
N GLN A 88 -7.68 -10.99 1.99
CA GLN A 88 -9.09 -11.08 1.59
C GLN A 88 -9.29 -10.51 0.17
N ALA A 89 -8.72 -9.35 -0.12
CA ALA A 89 -8.81 -8.73 -1.44
C ALA A 89 -8.07 -9.54 -2.52
N GLU A 90 -6.89 -10.09 -2.20
CA GLU A 90 -6.12 -10.94 -3.11
C GLU A 90 -6.81 -12.27 -3.42
N ALA A 91 -7.50 -12.86 -2.44
CA ALA A 91 -8.30 -14.06 -2.63
C ALA A 91 -9.51 -13.80 -3.55
N ALA A 92 -10.14 -12.65 -3.41
CA ALA A 92 -11.29 -12.24 -4.23
C ALA A 92 -10.91 -11.75 -5.64
N THR A 93 -9.62 -11.58 -5.93
CA THR A 93 -9.16 -11.03 -7.22
C THR A 93 -8.63 -12.11 -8.15
N PRO A 94 -9.17 -12.23 -9.38
CA PRO A 94 -8.61 -13.11 -10.41
C PRO A 94 -7.11 -12.81 -10.67
N PRO A 95 -6.25 -13.82 -10.90
CA PRO A 95 -4.81 -13.65 -11.06
C PRO A 95 -4.39 -13.05 -12.42
N ARG A 96 -5.24 -12.23 -13.05
CA ARG A 96 -5.06 -11.65 -14.40
C ARG A 96 -3.79 -10.81 -14.54
N PHE A 97 -3.27 -10.23 -13.45
CA PHE A 97 -1.98 -9.52 -13.52
C PHE A 97 -0.84 -10.47 -13.91
N ARG A 98 -0.80 -11.67 -13.31
CA ARG A 98 0.22 -12.66 -13.65
C ARG A 98 0.10 -13.09 -15.11
N GLU A 99 -1.12 -13.21 -15.60
CA GLU A 99 -1.41 -13.66 -16.97
C GLU A 99 -1.07 -12.60 -18.03
N ALA A 100 -1.38 -11.32 -17.76
CA ALA A 100 -1.30 -10.26 -18.75
C ALA A 100 -0.09 -9.33 -18.59
N CYS A 101 0.45 -9.19 -17.37
CA CYS A 101 1.45 -8.16 -17.04
C CYS A 101 2.82 -8.73 -16.66
N ALA A 102 2.90 -10.00 -16.25
CA ALA A 102 4.15 -10.60 -15.74
C ALA A 102 5.30 -10.69 -16.77
N GLY A 103 4.99 -10.57 -18.07
CA GLY A 103 6.01 -10.56 -19.12
C GLY A 103 6.88 -9.30 -19.14
N CYS A 104 6.45 -8.22 -18.47
CA CYS A 104 7.19 -6.95 -18.40
C CYS A 104 7.32 -6.39 -16.98
N HIS A 105 6.52 -6.90 -16.03
CA HIS A 105 6.49 -6.45 -14.65
C HIS A 105 6.64 -7.64 -13.72
N ASP A 106 7.32 -7.45 -12.60
CA ASP A 106 7.51 -8.52 -11.62
C ASP A 106 6.20 -8.84 -10.88
N SER A 107 5.73 -7.92 -10.04
CA SER A 107 4.45 -8.01 -9.34
C SER A 107 3.66 -6.70 -9.41
N ALA A 108 2.36 -6.78 -9.12
CA ALA A 108 1.51 -5.58 -9.04
C ALA A 108 2.03 -4.62 -7.95
N ALA A 109 2.56 -5.15 -6.85
CA ALA A 109 3.12 -4.36 -5.76
C ALA A 109 4.41 -3.65 -6.17
N VAL A 110 5.31 -4.34 -6.86
CA VAL A 110 6.53 -3.72 -7.42
C VAL A 110 6.16 -2.61 -8.41
N LEU A 111 5.24 -2.89 -9.35
CA LEU A 111 4.77 -1.88 -10.29
C LEU A 111 4.16 -0.66 -9.58
N ALA A 112 3.30 -0.89 -8.59
CA ALA A 112 2.67 0.18 -7.83
C ALA A 112 3.67 1.03 -7.06
N ARG A 113 4.67 0.41 -6.44
CA ARG A 113 5.74 1.09 -5.68
C ARG A 113 6.55 2.00 -6.58
N GLU A 114 7.01 1.47 -7.70
CA GLU A 114 7.94 2.16 -8.59
C GLU A 114 7.23 3.22 -9.45
N SER A 115 6.04 2.89 -9.96
CA SER A 115 5.43 3.64 -11.05
C SER A 115 4.16 4.40 -10.70
N ILE A 116 3.53 4.14 -9.56
CA ILE A 116 2.23 4.74 -9.21
C ILE A 116 2.38 5.65 -7.98
N VAL A 117 1.82 6.85 -8.06
CA VAL A 117 1.70 7.78 -6.93
C VAL A 117 0.30 8.38 -6.90
N PHE A 118 -0.13 8.89 -5.75
CA PHE A 118 -1.38 9.59 -5.62
C PHE A 118 -1.19 11.11 -5.75
N ARG A 119 -2.02 11.75 -6.59
CA ARG A 119 -2.25 13.20 -6.59
C ARG A 119 -3.64 13.45 -6.01
N GLY A 120 -3.70 13.82 -4.74
CA GLY A 120 -4.95 13.77 -3.98
C GLY A 120 -5.42 12.32 -3.84
N SER A 121 -6.65 12.03 -4.24
CA SER A 121 -7.20 10.66 -4.23
C SER A 121 -6.98 9.88 -5.53
N ARG A 122 -6.46 10.53 -6.59
CA ARG A 122 -6.34 9.96 -7.93
C ARG A 122 -4.95 9.31 -8.14
N PRO A 123 -4.88 8.03 -8.56
CA PRO A 123 -3.62 7.40 -8.93
C PRO A 123 -3.14 7.92 -10.29
N VAL A 124 -1.86 8.26 -10.37
CA VAL A 124 -1.19 8.70 -11.59
C VAL A 124 0.12 7.96 -11.78
N VAL A 125 0.58 7.87 -13.01
CA VAL A 125 1.91 7.36 -13.33
C VAL A 125 2.95 8.38 -12.88
N ARG A 126 3.87 7.97 -11.99
CA ARG A 126 4.90 8.82 -11.37
C ARG A 126 5.70 9.61 -12.41
N ARG A 127 6.13 8.93 -13.49
CA ARG A 127 7.02 9.49 -14.52
C ARG A 127 6.34 10.59 -15.34
N THR A 128 5.08 10.43 -15.71
CA THR A 128 4.39 11.31 -16.66
C THR A 128 3.37 12.23 -15.99
N GLY A 129 2.89 11.87 -14.79
CA GLY A 129 1.77 12.50 -14.13
C GLY A 129 0.41 12.18 -14.77
N GLN A 130 0.37 11.33 -15.79
CA GLN A 130 -0.85 10.92 -16.47
C GLN A 130 -1.71 10.03 -15.55
N PRO A 131 -3.04 10.17 -15.58
CA PRO A 131 -3.95 9.28 -14.86
C PRO A 131 -3.74 7.80 -15.21
N LEU A 132 -3.85 6.93 -14.20
CA LEU A 132 -3.55 5.51 -14.36
C LEU A 132 -4.40 4.84 -15.45
N GLY A 133 -5.73 5.04 -15.46
CA GLY A 133 -6.60 4.51 -16.50
C GLY A 133 -6.20 4.94 -17.92
N GLU A 134 -5.84 6.21 -18.10
CA GLU A 134 -5.41 6.72 -19.40
C GLU A 134 -4.04 6.14 -19.82
N ALA A 135 -3.15 5.86 -18.88
CA ALA A 135 -1.86 5.23 -19.17
C ALA A 135 -2.00 3.74 -19.49
N LEU A 136 -3.04 3.10 -18.94
CA LEU A 136 -3.41 1.73 -19.27
C LEU A 136 -4.10 1.66 -20.65
N ALA A 137 -4.87 2.68 -21.03
CA ALA A 137 -5.51 2.74 -22.35
C ALA A 137 -4.47 2.61 -23.48
N GLY A 138 -4.55 1.52 -24.24
CA GLY A 138 -3.61 1.20 -25.32
C GLY A 138 -2.30 0.53 -24.89
N HIS A 139 -2.10 0.28 -23.59
CA HIS A 139 -0.95 -0.48 -23.11
C HIS A 139 -1.08 -1.95 -23.55
N ARG A 140 -0.24 -2.39 -24.48
CA ARG A 140 -0.18 -3.79 -24.96
C ARG A 140 -1.52 -4.35 -25.46
N GLY A 141 -2.40 -3.49 -25.95
CA GLY A 141 -3.68 -3.91 -26.53
C GLY A 141 -4.70 -4.39 -25.49
N ILE A 142 -4.61 -3.95 -24.23
CA ILE A 142 -5.71 -4.14 -23.30
C ILE A 142 -6.96 -3.41 -23.81
N ASP A 143 -8.10 -4.08 -23.74
CA ASP A 143 -9.40 -3.49 -24.06
C ASP A 143 -9.94 -2.66 -22.88
N ALA A 144 -11.09 -2.02 -23.09
CA ALA A 144 -11.71 -1.15 -22.09
C ALA A 144 -12.14 -1.90 -20.82
N GLU A 145 -12.57 -3.16 -20.92
CA GLU A 145 -12.97 -3.96 -19.76
C GLU A 145 -11.76 -4.35 -18.91
N ALA A 146 -10.69 -4.83 -19.57
CA ALA A 146 -9.41 -5.11 -18.95
C ALA A 146 -8.80 -3.85 -18.33
N GLN A 147 -8.92 -2.70 -18.99
CA GLN A 147 -8.48 -1.42 -18.43
C GLN A 147 -9.16 -1.12 -17.09
N VAL A 148 -10.49 -1.22 -17.02
CA VAL A 148 -11.24 -0.99 -15.77
C VAL A 148 -10.78 -1.94 -14.67
N PHE A 149 -10.61 -3.22 -15.02
CA PHE A 149 -10.11 -4.23 -14.09
C PHE A 149 -8.71 -3.88 -13.56
N PHE A 150 -7.75 -3.61 -14.44
CA PHE A 150 -6.36 -3.35 -14.05
C PHE A 150 -6.21 -2.01 -13.34
N GLU A 151 -6.98 -0.99 -13.70
CA GLU A 151 -6.99 0.27 -12.97
C GLU A 151 -7.49 0.05 -11.53
N ALA A 152 -8.58 -0.69 -11.34
CA ALA A 152 -9.10 -0.99 -10.01
C ALA A 152 -8.09 -1.81 -9.18
N LEU A 153 -7.51 -2.86 -9.76
CA LEU A 153 -6.49 -3.70 -9.12
C LEU A 153 -5.28 -2.86 -8.68
N LEU A 154 -4.67 -2.12 -9.61
CA LEU A 154 -3.45 -1.35 -9.35
C LEU A 154 -3.70 -0.17 -8.43
N THR A 155 -4.90 0.43 -8.47
CA THR A 155 -5.29 1.45 -7.50
C THR A 155 -5.36 0.87 -6.09
N ARG A 156 -5.97 -0.31 -5.91
CA ARG A 156 -6.03 -0.99 -4.62
C ARG A 156 -4.62 -1.31 -4.11
N VAL A 157 -3.80 -1.97 -4.93
CA VAL A 157 -2.43 -2.34 -4.56
C VAL A 157 -1.57 -1.11 -4.25
N ALA A 158 -1.73 -0.02 -4.99
CA ALA A 158 -1.05 1.23 -4.66
C ALA A 158 -1.44 1.81 -3.29
N ARG A 159 -2.68 1.60 -2.82
CA ARG A 159 -3.08 1.99 -1.45
C ARG A 159 -2.52 1.08 -0.38
N GLU A 160 -2.30 -0.20 -0.71
CA GLU A 160 -1.66 -1.18 0.17
C GLU A 160 -0.14 -0.92 0.30
N VAL A 161 0.50 -0.44 -0.78
CA VAL A 161 1.91 -0.07 -0.83
C VAL A 161 2.19 1.30 -0.19
N HIS A 162 1.37 2.30 -0.51
CA HIS A 162 1.55 3.69 -0.05
C HIS A 162 0.65 4.05 1.14
N ARG A 163 0.35 3.07 2.01
CA ARG A 163 -0.59 3.26 3.13
C ARG A 163 -0.06 4.33 4.08
N PRO A 164 -0.85 5.32 4.51
CA PRO A 164 -0.39 6.24 5.54
C PRO A 164 -0.11 5.50 6.86
N PRO A 165 0.74 6.07 7.74
CA PRO A 165 0.90 5.57 9.10
C PRO A 165 -0.45 5.44 9.81
N ALA A 166 -0.58 4.47 10.72
CA ALA A 166 -1.71 4.45 11.64
C ALA A 166 -1.58 5.63 12.63
N ASP A 167 -2.67 6.34 12.86
CA ASP A 167 -2.78 7.42 13.87
C ASP A 167 -2.80 6.85 15.30
#